data_AF-A0A7M7K7I7-F1
#
_entry.id   AF-A0A7M7K7I7-F1
#
_cell.length_a   1.000
_cell.length_b   1.000
_cell.length_c   1.000
_cell.angle_alpha   90.00
_cell.angle_beta   90.00
_cell.angle_gamma   90.00
#
_symmetry.space_group_name_H-M   'P 1'
#
loop_
_entity.id
_entity.type
_entity.pdbx_description
1 polymer ?
#
loop_
_entity_poly.entity_id
_entity_poly.type
_entity_poly.pdbx_seq_one_letter_code
_entity_poly.pdbx_strand_id
1 'polypeptide(L)'
;MPRQASFLCMGGNFASNILQKALDLNREAIEQAEPLLVGTFRLGALDLKDGRLYGAYTTNVLAKVEVYCSEKTIYLWTPLSIRAPQVLFDLVYLASIAAGEFLVYFDWLFLNITLAVPRPPKEPGAKSKVIKLSFLGSSGLGFRSPTRGPLSAALSTILNLLTRTFRWPAERIIEIIAEDLTKGFVQKTNLPL
;
A
#
# COMPACT_ATOMS: atom_id res chain seq x y z
N MET A 1 6.33 27.93 -19.15
CA MET A 1 4.95 27.41 -19.23
C MET A 1 4.87 26.05 -18.56
N PRO A 2 3.94 25.87 -17.59
CA PRO A 2 3.73 24.66 -16.79
C PRO A 2 2.80 23.70 -17.54
N ARG A 3 3.34 22.92 -18.48
CA ARG A 3 2.51 22.13 -19.40
C ARG A 3 1.89 20.89 -18.74
N GLN A 4 2.63 20.13 -17.94
CA GLN A 4 2.21 18.80 -17.46
C GLN A 4 1.00 18.80 -16.50
N ALA A 5 0.96 19.68 -15.50
CA ALA A 5 -0.17 19.72 -14.56
C ALA A 5 -1.49 20.19 -15.22
N SER A 6 -1.42 21.00 -16.29
CA SER A 6 -2.61 21.38 -17.07
C SER A 6 -3.19 20.18 -17.83
N PHE A 7 -2.35 19.23 -18.25
CA PHE A 7 -2.80 18.01 -18.92
C PHE A 7 -3.44 16.99 -17.97
N LEU A 8 -3.10 16.99 -16.68
CA LEU A 8 -3.83 16.15 -15.70
C LEU A 8 -5.31 16.52 -15.65
N CYS A 9 -5.63 17.80 -15.80
CA CYS A 9 -7.02 18.28 -15.88
C CYS A 9 -7.69 18.04 -17.25
N MET A 10 -6.96 17.60 -18.28
CA MET A 10 -7.56 17.29 -19.59
C MET A 10 -8.33 15.96 -19.62
N GLY A 11 -8.20 15.13 -18.57
CA GLY A 11 -9.10 14.01 -18.34
C GLY A 11 -8.41 12.77 -17.74
N GLY A 12 -9.22 11.92 -17.12
CA GLY A 12 -8.76 10.73 -16.39
C GLY A 12 -7.92 9.74 -17.20
N ASN A 13 -8.10 9.66 -18.52
CA ASN A 13 -7.31 8.77 -19.38
C ASN A 13 -5.83 9.19 -19.42
N PHE A 14 -5.57 10.50 -19.48
CA PHE A 14 -4.20 11.01 -19.49
C PHE A 14 -3.50 10.76 -18.16
N ALA A 15 -4.18 11.06 -17.05
CA ALA A 15 -3.67 10.80 -15.70
C ALA A 15 -3.37 9.30 -15.49
N SER A 16 -4.28 8.42 -15.92
CA SER A 16 -4.09 6.96 -15.84
C SER A 16 -2.86 6.51 -16.60
N ASN A 17 -2.70 6.95 -17.86
CA ASN A 17 -1.57 6.56 -18.70
C ASN A 17 -0.23 7.05 -18.15
N ILE A 18 -0.18 8.28 -17.62
CA ILE A 18 1.04 8.79 -17.00
C ILE A 18 1.38 8.02 -15.74
N LEU A 19 0.40 7.76 -14.86
CA LEU A 19 0.65 7.04 -13.62
C LEU A 19 1.09 5.60 -13.90
N GLN A 20 0.43 4.91 -14.84
CA GLN A 20 0.84 3.57 -15.26
C GLN A 20 2.27 3.60 -15.82
N LYS A 21 2.58 4.56 -16.72
CA LYS A 21 3.92 4.67 -17.29
C LYS A 21 4.98 5.01 -16.24
N ALA A 22 4.65 5.82 -15.24
CA ALA A 22 5.53 6.09 -14.12
C ALA A 22 5.80 4.83 -13.28
N LEU A 23 4.78 4.01 -13.02
CA LEU A 23 4.94 2.71 -12.36
C LEU A 23 5.81 1.76 -13.21
N ASP A 24 5.55 1.68 -14.51
CA ASP A 24 6.31 0.83 -15.43
C ASP A 24 7.80 1.21 -15.47
N LEU A 25 8.10 2.51 -15.53
CA LEU A 25 9.48 3.01 -15.54
C LEU A 25 10.23 2.79 -14.23
N ASN A 26 9.51 2.74 -13.10
CA ASN A 26 10.10 2.52 -11.79
C ASN A 26 10.00 1.07 -11.33
N ARG A 27 9.42 0.16 -12.12
CA ARG A 27 9.12 -1.21 -11.70
C ARG A 27 10.37 -1.96 -11.23
N GLU A 28 11.43 -1.92 -12.02
CA GLU A 28 12.70 -2.56 -11.68
C GLU A 28 13.35 -1.94 -10.44
N ALA A 29 13.29 -0.61 -10.30
CA ALA A 29 13.81 0.08 -9.13
C ALA A 29 13.01 -0.25 -7.86
N ILE A 30 11.69 -0.43 -7.98
CA ILE A 30 10.83 -0.86 -6.87
C ILE A 30 11.19 -2.29 -6.48
N GLU A 31 11.34 -3.20 -7.45
CA GLU A 31 11.71 -4.60 -7.21
C GLU A 31 13.07 -4.71 -6.50
N GLN A 32 14.06 -3.95 -6.94
CA GLN A 32 15.39 -3.90 -6.30
C GLN A 32 15.38 -3.29 -4.89
N ALA A 33 14.39 -2.44 -4.59
CA ALA A 33 14.23 -1.80 -3.29
C ALA A 33 13.42 -2.66 -2.30
N GLU A 34 12.89 -3.81 -2.72
CA GLU A 34 12.22 -4.73 -1.83
C GLU A 34 13.21 -5.45 -0.89
N PRO A 35 12.82 -5.76 0.36
CA PRO A 35 11.51 -5.48 0.95
C PRO A 35 11.29 -4.01 1.33
N LEU A 36 10.06 -3.51 1.13
CA LEU A 36 9.64 -2.21 1.62
C LEU A 36 9.24 -2.32 3.09
N LEU A 37 9.84 -1.48 3.95
CA LEU A 37 9.54 -1.49 5.38
C LEU A 37 8.14 -0.90 5.66
N VAL A 38 7.30 -1.70 6.29
CA VAL A 38 5.89 -1.38 6.65
C VAL A 38 5.78 -0.86 8.09
N GLY A 39 6.71 -1.23 8.97
CA GLY A 39 6.72 -0.82 10.36
C GLY A 39 6.29 -1.92 11.35
N THR A 40 5.99 -1.51 12.58
CA THR A 40 5.66 -2.40 13.71
C THR A 40 4.24 -2.16 14.19
N PHE A 41 3.47 -3.23 14.42
CA PHE A 41 2.09 -3.18 14.91
C PHE A 41 1.95 -3.94 16.22
N ARG A 42 1.29 -3.32 17.21
CA ARG A 42 1.03 -3.92 18.51
C ARG A 42 -0.38 -4.50 18.55
N LEU A 43 -0.49 -5.80 18.79
CA LEU A 43 -1.73 -6.58 18.90
C LEU A 43 -1.85 -7.13 20.34
N GLY A 44 -1.96 -6.22 21.31
CA GLY A 44 -2.08 -6.58 22.73
C GLY A 44 -0.82 -7.28 23.26
N ALA A 45 -0.93 -8.59 23.53
CA ALA A 45 0.21 -9.38 24.02
C ALA A 45 1.15 -9.85 22.90
N LEU A 46 0.78 -9.65 21.63
CA LEU A 46 1.58 -9.98 20.46
C LEU A 46 1.98 -8.70 19.73
N ASP A 47 3.22 -8.59 19.33
CA ASP A 47 3.73 -7.54 18.45
C ASP A 47 4.11 -8.16 17.10
N LEU A 48 3.69 -7.51 16.01
CA LEU A 48 4.16 -7.76 14.65
C LEU A 48 5.24 -6.72 14.35
N LYS A 49 6.51 -7.08 14.53
CA LYS A 49 7.65 -6.19 14.32
C LYS A 49 8.20 -6.26 12.91
N ASP A 50 8.85 -5.16 12.52
CA ASP A 50 9.68 -5.07 11.32
C ASP A 50 9.01 -5.63 10.07
N GLY A 51 7.77 -5.19 9.80
CA GLY A 51 7.01 -5.61 8.64
C GLY A 51 7.75 -5.32 7.34
N ARG A 52 7.83 -6.33 6.48
CA ARG A 52 8.57 -6.33 5.21
C ARG A 52 7.59 -6.68 4.08
N LEU A 53 7.27 -5.71 3.25
CA LEU A 53 6.42 -5.89 2.06
C LEU A 53 7.26 -6.32 0.86
N TYR A 54 6.79 -7.37 0.19
CA TYR A 54 7.27 -7.89 -1.08
C TYR A 54 6.15 -7.88 -2.11
N GLY A 55 6.51 -7.88 -3.40
CA GLY A 55 5.58 -7.88 -4.52
C GLY A 55 4.93 -6.53 -4.81
N ALA A 56 5.45 -5.43 -4.24
CA ALA A 56 5.02 -4.06 -4.51
C ALA A 56 5.27 -3.65 -5.97
N TYR A 57 6.32 -4.18 -6.61
CA TYR A 57 6.63 -3.92 -8.03
C TYR A 57 5.52 -4.35 -9.01
N THR A 58 4.62 -5.24 -8.56
CA THR A 58 3.47 -5.71 -9.34
C THR A 58 2.28 -4.74 -9.37
N THR A 59 2.43 -3.57 -8.73
CA THR A 59 1.39 -2.54 -8.67
C THR A 59 1.05 -2.03 -10.08
N ASN A 60 -0.24 -1.94 -10.36
CA ASN A 60 -0.80 -1.43 -11.60
C ASN A 60 -2.01 -0.53 -11.34
N VAL A 61 -2.29 0.36 -12.29
CA VAL A 61 -3.53 1.16 -12.30
C VAL A 61 -4.68 0.24 -12.74
N LEU A 62 -5.63 0.01 -11.83
CA LEU A 62 -6.73 -0.95 -12.03
C LEU A 62 -7.79 -0.42 -12.98
N ALA A 63 -8.12 0.87 -12.88
CA ALA A 63 -9.18 1.51 -13.63
C ALA A 63 -8.84 2.98 -13.90
N LYS A 64 -9.69 3.64 -14.71
CA LYS A 64 -9.52 5.04 -15.05
C LYS A 64 -9.45 5.90 -13.78
N VAL A 65 -8.38 6.67 -13.67
CA VAL A 65 -8.14 7.64 -12.61
C VAL A 65 -9.16 8.76 -12.70
N GLU A 66 -9.86 9.04 -11.61
CA GLU A 66 -10.75 10.19 -11.53
C GLU A 66 -9.93 11.43 -11.15
N VAL A 67 -10.25 12.55 -11.80
CA VAL A 67 -9.51 13.81 -11.60
C VAL A 67 -10.50 14.91 -11.28
N TYR A 68 -10.26 15.61 -10.17
CA TYR A 68 -10.98 16.83 -9.81
C TYR A 68 -9.99 17.98 -9.68
N CYS A 69 -10.14 18.97 -10.54
CA CYS A 69 -9.28 20.15 -10.56
C CYS A 69 -9.96 21.31 -9.85
N SER A 70 -9.47 21.65 -8.67
CA SER A 70 -9.78 22.90 -7.99
C SER A 70 -8.82 24.01 -8.44
N GLU A 71 -9.02 25.23 -7.93
CA GLU A 71 -8.18 26.39 -8.26
C GLU A 71 -6.72 26.17 -7.86
N LYS A 72 -6.48 25.60 -6.67
CA LYS A 72 -5.13 25.42 -6.10
C LYS A 72 -4.63 23.98 -6.06
N THR A 73 -5.51 23.00 -6.26
CA THR A 73 -5.19 21.59 -6.04
C THR A 73 -5.89 20.69 -7.06
N ILE A 74 -5.14 19.71 -7.57
CA ILE A 74 -5.63 18.63 -8.42
C ILE A 74 -5.74 17.40 -7.53
N TYR A 75 -6.94 16.85 -7.41
CA TYR A 75 -7.21 15.62 -6.69
C TYR A 75 -7.27 14.47 -7.69
N LEU A 76 -6.51 13.40 -7.43
CA LEU A 76 -6.48 12.19 -8.24
C LEU A 76 -6.95 11.02 -7.38
N TRP A 77 -8.05 10.37 -7.76
CA TRP A 77 -8.45 9.08 -7.19
C TRP A 77 -7.92 7.97 -8.08
N THR A 78 -6.92 7.27 -7.57
CA THR A 78 -6.14 6.30 -8.31
C THR A 78 -6.45 4.89 -7.80
N PRO A 79 -7.33 4.15 -8.48
CA PRO A 79 -7.57 2.75 -8.17
C PRO A 79 -6.36 1.93 -8.61
N LEU A 80 -5.79 1.16 -7.68
CA LEU A 80 -4.60 0.34 -7.87
C LEU A 80 -4.91 -1.13 -7.58
N SER A 81 -4.19 -2.00 -8.27
CA SER A 81 -4.12 -3.44 -8.00
C SER A 81 -2.67 -3.86 -7.78
N ILE A 82 -2.43 -4.67 -6.75
CA ILE A 82 -1.14 -5.30 -6.49
C ILE A 82 -1.34 -6.81 -6.57
N ARG A 83 -0.50 -7.50 -7.34
CA ARG A 83 -0.60 -8.95 -7.56
C ARG A 83 0.35 -9.69 -6.63
N ALA A 84 -0.15 -10.72 -5.97
CA ALA A 84 0.62 -11.56 -5.06
C ALA A 84 1.44 -10.80 -3.98
N PRO A 85 0.97 -9.68 -3.39
CA PRO A 85 1.74 -9.01 -2.35
C PRO A 85 1.88 -9.90 -1.12
N GLN A 86 3.00 -9.76 -0.43
CA GLN A 86 3.33 -10.53 0.76
C GLN A 86 3.92 -9.62 1.81
N VAL A 87 3.45 -9.73 3.05
CA VAL A 87 3.99 -8.97 4.18
C VAL A 87 4.47 -9.93 5.24
N LEU A 88 5.77 -9.93 5.48
CA LEU A 88 6.43 -10.74 6.49
C LEU A 88 6.69 -9.91 7.74
N PHE A 89 6.28 -10.42 8.90
CA PHE A 89 6.50 -9.80 10.21
C PHE A 89 7.30 -10.73 11.11
N ASP A 90 8.08 -10.12 12.01
CA ASP A 90 8.65 -10.81 13.15
C ASP A 90 7.63 -10.82 14.29
N LEU A 91 7.18 -12.00 14.70
CA LEU A 91 6.23 -12.14 15.78
C LEU A 91 6.97 -12.11 17.12
N VAL A 92 6.59 -11.17 17.99
CA VAL A 92 7.15 -11.04 19.34
C VAL A 92 6.02 -11.15 20.36
N TYR A 93 6.18 -12.01 21.36
CA TYR A 93 5.24 -12.16 22.46
C TYR A 93 5.72 -11.37 23.69
N LEU A 94 4.80 -10.71 24.40
CA LEU A 94 5.09 -9.88 25.58
C LEU A 94 6.28 -8.92 25.37
N ALA A 95 6.31 -8.27 24.21
CA ALA A 95 7.29 -7.27 23.76
C ALA A 95 8.77 -7.72 23.71
N SER A 96 9.10 -8.94 24.11
CA SER A 96 10.49 -9.39 24.34
C SER A 96 10.78 -10.82 23.88
N ILE A 97 9.77 -11.68 23.74
CA ILE A 97 9.97 -13.10 23.40
C ILE A 97 9.82 -13.27 21.89
N ALA A 98 10.91 -13.57 21.19
CA ALA A 98 10.88 -13.91 19.78
C ALA A 98 10.03 -15.18 19.58
N ALA A 99 8.91 -15.05 18.86
CA ALA A 99 7.91 -16.09 18.70
C ALA A 99 7.78 -16.62 17.26
N GLY A 100 8.74 -16.25 16.40
CA GLY A 100 8.85 -16.71 15.02
C GLY A 100 8.50 -15.64 14.00
N GLU A 101 8.19 -16.07 12.78
CA GLU A 101 7.79 -15.20 11.69
C GLU A 101 6.32 -15.43 11.35
N PHE A 102 5.69 -14.37 10.87
CA PHE A 102 4.29 -14.34 10.50
C PHE A 102 4.11 -13.68 9.14
N LEU A 103 3.61 -14.45 8.17
CA LEU A 103 3.42 -14.04 6.80
C LEU A 103 1.93 -13.79 6.53
N VAL A 104 1.62 -12.60 6.02
CA VAL A 104 0.34 -12.25 5.42
C VAL A 104 0.51 -12.27 3.91
N TYR A 105 -0.33 -12.99 3.18
CA TYR A 105 -0.26 -13.04 1.72
C TYR A 105 -1.64 -12.85 1.08
N PHE A 106 -1.64 -12.44 -0.17
CA PHE A 106 -2.82 -12.18 -0.99
C PHE A 106 -2.57 -12.70 -2.40
N ASP A 107 -3.60 -13.10 -3.13
CA ASP A 107 -3.49 -13.30 -4.58
C ASP A 107 -3.58 -11.95 -5.31
N TRP A 108 -4.50 -11.10 -4.85
CA TRP A 108 -4.67 -9.73 -5.32
C TRP A 108 -5.08 -8.80 -4.18
N LEU A 109 -4.55 -7.59 -4.20
CA LEU A 109 -4.91 -6.50 -3.31
C LEU A 109 -5.39 -5.30 -4.14
N PHE A 110 -6.57 -4.77 -3.81
CA PHE A 110 -7.17 -3.63 -4.49
C PHE A 110 -7.27 -2.44 -3.54
N LEU A 111 -6.72 -1.30 -3.95
CA LEU A 111 -6.61 -0.09 -3.15
C LEU A 111 -7.07 1.11 -3.97
N ASN A 112 -7.55 2.16 -3.32
CA ASN A 112 -7.74 3.47 -3.92
C ASN A 112 -6.92 4.51 -3.18
N ILE A 113 -6.03 5.20 -3.90
CA ILE A 113 -5.21 6.28 -3.34
C ILE A 113 -5.74 7.61 -3.84
N THR A 114 -6.05 8.51 -2.90
CA THR A 114 -6.36 9.90 -3.20
C THR A 114 -5.10 10.75 -3.06
N LEU A 115 -4.62 11.30 -4.18
CA LEU A 115 -3.46 12.21 -4.22
C LEU A 115 -3.94 13.65 -4.36
N ALA A 116 -3.38 14.56 -3.57
CA ALA A 116 -3.43 16.00 -3.84
C ALA A 116 -2.14 16.44 -4.50
N VAL A 117 -2.25 17.05 -5.68
CA VAL A 117 -1.14 17.64 -6.42
C VAL A 117 -1.37 19.15 -6.49
N PRO A 118 -0.44 19.99 -6.02
CA PRO A 118 -0.59 21.44 -6.09
C PRO A 118 -0.58 21.91 -7.56
N ARG A 119 -1.53 22.77 -7.92
CA ARG A 119 -1.66 23.30 -9.28
C ARG A 119 -0.64 24.41 -9.54
N PRO A 120 -0.01 24.49 -10.72
CA PRO A 120 0.86 25.61 -11.07
C PRO A 120 0.08 26.92 -11.21
N PRO A 121 0.66 28.08 -10.80
CA PRO A 121 1.97 28.21 -10.17
C PRO A 121 1.98 27.66 -8.74
N LYS A 122 2.94 26.77 -8.44
CA LYS A 122 3.08 26.13 -7.12
C LYS A 122 3.74 27.12 -6.16
N GLU A 123 3.21 27.25 -4.94
CA GLU A 123 3.92 27.96 -3.87
C GLU A 123 5.26 27.24 -3.57
N PRO A 124 6.34 27.98 -3.23
CA PRO A 124 7.62 27.38 -2.89
C PRO A 124 7.47 26.32 -1.76
N GLY A 125 7.89 25.08 -2.03
CA GLY A 125 7.77 23.97 -1.09
C GLY A 125 6.45 23.18 -1.15
N ALA A 126 5.49 23.56 -2.02
CA ALA A 126 4.28 22.79 -2.22
C ALA A 126 4.59 21.44 -2.88
N LYS A 127 4.34 20.35 -2.14
CA LYS A 127 4.55 18.95 -2.58
C LYS A 127 3.22 18.22 -2.76
N SER A 128 3.23 17.23 -3.65
CA SER A 128 2.13 16.27 -3.75
C SER A 128 2.02 15.46 -2.46
N LYS A 129 0.80 15.13 -2.05
CA LYS A 129 0.52 14.39 -0.80
C LYS A 129 -0.53 13.33 -1.03
N VAL A 130 -0.41 12.20 -0.33
CA VAL A 130 -1.50 11.23 -0.19
C VAL A 130 -2.46 11.76 0.87
N ILE A 131 -3.71 11.99 0.49
CA ILE A 131 -4.76 12.45 1.40
C ILE A 131 -5.44 11.26 2.06
N LYS A 132 -5.73 10.24 1.26
CA LYS A 132 -6.50 9.09 1.70
C LYS A 132 -6.01 7.84 0.99
N LEU A 133 -5.99 6.74 1.73
CA LEU A 133 -5.93 5.40 1.17
C LEU A 133 -7.20 4.68 1.59
N SER A 134 -7.85 4.01 0.65
CA SER A 134 -9.03 3.18 0.93
C SER A 134 -8.77 1.78 0.43
N PHE A 135 -8.96 0.78 1.30
CA PHE A 135 -8.98 -0.61 0.88
C PHE A 135 -10.27 -0.87 0.11
N LEU A 136 -10.15 -1.41 -1.11
CA LEU A 136 -11.29 -1.76 -1.95
C LEU A 136 -11.66 -3.24 -1.84
N GLY A 137 -10.69 -4.10 -1.51
CA GLY A 137 -10.89 -5.52 -1.39
C GLY A 137 -9.59 -6.32 -1.58
N SER A 138 -9.65 -7.60 -1.28
CA SER A 138 -8.58 -8.55 -1.59
C SER A 138 -9.13 -9.92 -1.96
N SER A 139 -8.33 -10.67 -2.71
CA SER A 139 -8.58 -12.08 -3.00
C SER A 139 -7.40 -12.93 -2.52
N GLY A 140 -7.67 -14.18 -2.14
CA GLY A 140 -6.63 -15.11 -1.69
C GLY A 140 -5.93 -14.69 -0.39
N LEU A 141 -6.57 -13.86 0.45
CA LEU A 141 -6.00 -13.48 1.74
C LEU A 141 -5.78 -14.72 2.60
N GLY A 142 -4.54 -14.90 3.07
CA GLY A 142 -4.20 -15.94 4.01
C GLY A 142 -3.03 -15.57 4.91
N PHE A 143 -2.89 -16.37 5.95
CA PHE A 143 -1.84 -16.24 6.95
C PHE A 143 -1.01 -17.51 7.00
N ARG A 144 0.30 -17.38 7.18
CA ARG A 144 1.21 -18.51 7.30
C ARG A 144 2.28 -18.20 8.33
N SER A 145 2.76 -19.23 9.02
CA SER A 145 4.04 -19.13 9.73
C SER A 145 5.14 -19.79 8.90
N PRO A 146 6.13 -19.03 8.42
CA PRO A 146 7.28 -19.58 7.71
C PRO A 146 8.20 -20.41 8.60
N THR A 147 8.28 -20.06 9.89
CA THR A 147 9.10 -20.75 10.88
C THR A 147 8.31 -21.80 11.66
N ARG A 148 9.00 -22.79 12.25
CA ARG A 148 8.38 -23.85 13.06
C ARG A 148 7.95 -23.39 14.47
N GLY A 149 7.56 -22.12 14.62
CA GLY A 149 7.09 -21.57 15.88
C GLY A 149 5.68 -22.08 16.22
N PRO A 150 5.44 -22.66 17.41
CA PRO A 150 4.10 -23.14 17.78
C PRO A 150 3.10 -21.98 17.91
N LEU A 151 3.55 -20.81 18.40
CA LEU A 151 2.70 -19.64 18.58
C LEU A 151 2.28 -19.02 17.23
N SER A 152 3.23 -18.84 16.32
CA SER A 152 2.98 -18.31 14.99
C SER A 152 2.11 -19.26 14.15
N ALA A 153 2.29 -20.58 14.29
CA ALA A 153 1.43 -21.59 13.67
C ALA A 153 0.00 -21.56 14.22
N ALA A 154 -0.16 -21.47 15.54
CA ALA A 154 -1.48 -21.35 16.18
C ALA A 154 -2.18 -20.06 15.74
N LEU A 155 -1.48 -18.93 15.76
CA LEU A 155 -2.00 -17.64 15.32
C LEU A 155 -2.43 -17.66 13.86
N SER A 156 -1.60 -18.21 12.96
CA SER A 156 -1.94 -18.36 11.54
C SER A 156 -3.19 -19.21 11.34
N THR A 157 -3.33 -20.29 12.11
CA THR A 157 -4.50 -21.18 12.04
C THR A 157 -5.76 -20.46 12.51
N ILE A 158 -5.71 -19.78 13.65
CA ILE A 158 -6.82 -18.99 14.20
C ILE A 158 -7.23 -17.91 13.21
N LEU A 159 -6.28 -17.15 12.66
CA LEU A 159 -6.58 -16.06 11.74
C LEU A 159 -7.13 -16.56 10.40
N ASN A 160 -6.66 -17.71 9.89
CA ASN A 160 -7.25 -18.34 8.70
C ASN A 160 -8.66 -18.88 8.94
N LEU A 161 -8.95 -19.36 10.15
CA LEU A 161 -10.32 -19.74 10.53
C LEU A 161 -11.21 -18.50 10.63
N LEU A 162 -10.68 -17.43 11.24
CA LEU A 162 -11.38 -16.16 11.35
C LEU A 162 -11.66 -15.55 9.97
N THR A 163 -10.72 -15.53 9.01
CA THR A 163 -10.99 -15.00 7.66
C THR A 163 -12.06 -15.76 6.92
N ARG A 164 -12.18 -17.08 7.15
CA ARG A 164 -13.25 -17.90 6.58
C ARG A 164 -14.61 -17.61 7.19
N THR A 165 -14.64 -17.22 8.47
CA THR A 165 -15.87 -17.10 9.26
C THR A 165 -16.36 -15.65 9.36
N PHE A 166 -15.43 -14.70 9.45
CA PHE A 166 -15.65 -13.28 9.63
C PHE A 166 -14.69 -12.52 8.69
N ARG A 167 -15.20 -11.88 7.63
CA ARG A 167 -14.36 -11.08 6.71
C ARG A 167 -13.76 -9.83 7.38
N TRP A 168 -14.46 -9.28 8.37
CA TRP A 168 -14.23 -7.95 8.94
C TRP A 168 -12.88 -7.74 9.70
N PRO A 169 -12.37 -8.68 10.52
CA PRO A 169 -11.12 -8.44 11.27
C PRO A 169 -9.87 -8.41 10.38
N ALA A 170 -9.93 -9.14 9.26
CA ALA A 170 -8.81 -9.26 8.34
C ALA A 170 -8.62 -7.98 7.53
N GLU A 171 -9.72 -7.37 7.08
CA GLU A 171 -9.73 -6.09 6.38
C GLU A 171 -9.07 -4.98 7.22
N ARG A 172 -9.29 -4.97 8.53
CA ARG A 172 -8.74 -3.94 9.42
C ARG A 172 -7.21 -4.01 9.58
N ILE A 173 -6.64 -5.21 9.61
CA ILE A 173 -5.18 -5.40 9.65
C ILE A 173 -4.55 -4.92 8.32
N ILE A 174 -5.23 -5.13 7.21
CA ILE A 174 -4.77 -4.73 5.87
C ILE A 174 -4.85 -3.23 5.67
N GLU A 175 -5.93 -2.58 6.13
CA GLU A 175 -6.07 -1.12 6.11
C GLU A 175 -4.91 -0.44 6.83
N ILE A 176 -4.55 -0.93 8.02
CA ILE A 176 -3.46 -0.41 8.83
C ILE A 176 -2.11 -0.54 8.09
N ILE A 177 -1.86 -1.68 7.45
CA ILE A 177 -0.63 -1.95 6.68
C ILE A 177 -0.53 -1.05 5.43
N ALA A 178 -1.62 -0.91 4.69
CA ALA A 178 -1.64 -0.16 3.44
C ALA A 178 -1.50 1.36 3.66
N GLU A 179 -2.10 1.90 4.74
CA GLU A 179 -2.00 3.32 5.09
C GLU A 179 -0.56 3.77 5.38
N ASP A 180 0.27 2.92 6.00
CA ASP A 180 1.62 3.31 6.41
C ASP A 180 2.62 3.28 5.25
N LEU A 181 2.57 2.23 4.42
CA LEU A 181 3.39 2.06 3.22
C LEU A 181 3.24 3.20 2.21
N THR A 182 2.01 3.65 2.01
CA THR A 182 1.69 4.65 0.98
C THR A 182 2.11 6.06 1.40
N LYS A 183 2.02 6.37 2.69
CA LYS A 183 2.57 7.62 3.26
C LYS A 183 4.08 7.66 3.10
N GLY A 184 4.78 6.54 3.32
CA GLY A 184 6.23 6.43 3.13
C GLY A 184 6.68 6.64 1.68
N PHE A 185 6.00 6.04 0.71
CA PHE A 185 6.39 6.13 -0.71
C PHE A 185 6.16 7.52 -1.31
N VAL A 186 5.01 8.15 -1.07
CA VAL A 186 4.72 9.48 -1.68
C VAL A 186 5.46 10.63 -0.99
N GLN A 187 5.83 10.49 0.29
CA GLN A 187 6.65 11.50 0.96
C GLN A 187 8.12 11.47 0.52
N LYS A 188 8.65 10.30 0.15
CA LYS A 188 10.04 10.12 -0.30
C LYS A 188 10.20 10.35 -1.81
N THR A 189 9.18 10.00 -2.60
CA THR A 189 9.22 10.15 -4.05
C THR A 189 8.64 11.50 -4.43
N ASN A 190 9.50 12.47 -4.79
CA ASN A 190 9.07 13.65 -5.55
C ASN A 190 8.54 13.15 -6.89
N LEU A 191 7.25 12.85 -6.97
CA LEU A 191 6.60 12.49 -8.23
C LEU A 191 6.88 13.64 -9.21
N PRO A 192 7.57 13.40 -10.33
CA PRO A 192 7.77 14.41 -11.36
C PRO A 192 6.42 14.64 -12.06
N LEU A 193 5.55 15.44 -11.43
CA LEU A 193 4.24 15.87 -11.92
C LEU A 193 4.08 17.40 -11.81
#